data_AF-A0ABC9YFN6-F1
#
_entry.id   AF-A0ABC9YFN6-F1
#
_cell.length_a   1.000
_cell.length_b   1.000
_cell.length_c   1.000
_cell.angle_alpha   90.00
_cell.angle_beta   90.00
_cell.angle_gamma   90.00
#
_symmetry.space_group_name_H-M   'P 1'
#
loop_
_entity.id
_entity.type
_entity.pdbx_description
1 polymer ?
#
loop_
_entity_poly.entity_id
_entity_poly.type
_entity_poly.pdbx_seq_one_letter_code
_entity_poly.pdbx_strand_id
1 'polypeptide(L)'
;MPAGSKTDLSLAKAKPISDSGRLFYIDFGYILGRDPKPLPPPMKLNKEMVEGMGGTQSEQYQEFRKQCYTAFLHLCRYSNLILNLFSLMVDANIPDIALEPDKTVKKVTGKLVIMS
;
A
#
# COMPACT_ATOMS: atom_id res chain seq x y z
N MET A 1 -1.23 -39.27 -14.03
CA MET A 1 -1.71 -38.82 -12.70
C MET A 1 -0.51 -38.65 -11.78
N PRO A 2 -0.47 -37.65 -10.88
CA PRO A 2 -1.40 -36.54 -10.66
C PRO A 2 -0.76 -35.19 -11.07
N ALA A 3 -1.46 -34.39 -11.87
CA ALA A 3 -2.39 -33.34 -11.42
C ALA A 3 -1.63 -32.09 -10.97
N GLY A 4 -1.56 -31.10 -11.88
CA GLY A 4 -1.25 -29.73 -11.52
C GLY A 4 -2.15 -29.32 -10.37
N SER A 5 -1.52 -28.99 -9.25
CA SER A 5 -2.20 -28.34 -8.15
C SER A 5 -2.68 -26.99 -8.68
N LYS A 6 -3.96 -26.97 -9.07
CA LYS A 6 -4.76 -25.76 -9.02
C LYS A 6 -4.50 -25.19 -7.64
N THR A 7 -3.66 -24.17 -7.55
CA THR A 7 -3.60 -23.30 -6.39
C THR A 7 -5.01 -22.76 -6.26
N ASP A 8 -5.68 -23.36 -5.30
CA ASP A 8 -7.06 -23.20 -4.98
C ASP A 8 -7.38 -21.71 -4.89
N LEU A 9 -8.20 -21.23 -5.82
CA LEU A 9 -8.65 -19.85 -5.88
C LEU A 9 -9.48 -19.45 -4.63
N SER A 10 -9.67 -20.37 -3.68
CA SER A 10 -10.22 -20.12 -2.35
C SER A 10 -9.22 -19.54 -1.32
N LEU A 11 -7.93 -19.40 -1.66
CA LEU A 11 -6.88 -18.76 -0.84
C LEU A 11 -6.71 -17.24 -1.10
N ALA A 12 -7.78 -16.54 -1.49
CA ALA A 12 -7.79 -15.11 -1.84
C ALA A 12 -7.52 -14.12 -0.66
N LYS A 13 -6.78 -14.52 0.37
CA LYS A 13 -6.40 -13.66 1.51
C LYS A 13 -4.88 -13.57 1.74
N ALA A 14 -4.08 -14.46 1.15
CA ALA A 14 -2.64 -14.41 1.29
C ALA A 14 -2.02 -13.45 0.26
N LYS A 15 -1.29 -12.46 0.75
CA LYS A 15 -0.54 -11.53 -0.09
C LYS A 15 0.64 -12.27 -0.76
N PRO A 16 0.96 -12.04 -2.04
CA PRO A 16 2.07 -12.74 -2.71
C PRO A 16 3.41 -12.55 -2.00
N ILE A 17 4.16 -13.65 -1.87
CA ILE A 17 5.50 -13.70 -1.29
C ILE A 17 6.41 -14.44 -2.27
N SER A 18 7.57 -13.87 -2.59
CA SER A 18 8.59 -14.55 -3.39
C SER A 18 9.36 -15.58 -2.56
N ASP A 19 10.05 -16.52 -3.20
CA ASP A 19 10.90 -17.52 -2.52
C ASP A 19 11.96 -16.90 -1.59
N SER A 20 12.42 -15.68 -1.88
CA SER A 20 13.36 -14.93 -1.01
C SER A 20 12.67 -14.11 0.09
N GLY A 21 11.39 -14.34 0.38
CA GLY A 21 10.64 -13.66 1.44
C GLY A 21 10.14 -12.24 1.16
N ARG A 22 10.20 -11.74 -0.09
CA ARG A 22 9.67 -10.40 -0.44
C ARG A 22 8.16 -10.43 -0.60
N LEU A 23 7.47 -9.57 0.13
CA LEU A 23 6.02 -9.42 0.11
C LEU A 23 5.62 -8.15 -0.67
N PHE A 24 4.69 -8.27 -1.63
CA PHE A 24 4.30 -7.18 -2.52
C PHE A 24 2.79 -7.11 -2.73
N TYR A 25 2.25 -5.91 -2.98
CA TYR A 25 0.84 -5.75 -3.33
C TYR A 25 0.65 -6.00 -4.83
N ILE A 26 -0.44 -6.67 -5.17
CA ILE A 26 -0.95 -6.81 -6.54
C ILE A 26 -2.31 -6.12 -6.61
N ASP A 27 -2.78 -5.85 -7.83
CA ASP A 27 -4.09 -5.27 -8.13
C ASP A 27 -4.37 -3.88 -7.51
N PHE A 28 -3.90 -2.84 -8.20
CA PHE A 28 -4.10 -1.43 -7.81
C PHE A 28 -5.41 -0.85 -8.35
N GLY A 29 -6.47 -1.66 -8.43
CA GLY A 29 -7.78 -1.23 -8.95
C GLY A 29 -8.51 -0.22 -8.06
N TYR A 30 -8.06 -0.03 -6.82
CA TYR A 30 -8.55 0.99 -5.89
C TYR A 30 -7.39 1.76 -5.26
N ILE A 31 -7.28 3.05 -5.58
CA ILE A 31 -6.24 3.97 -5.13
C ILE A 31 -6.86 5.27 -4.59
N LEU A 32 -6.02 6.17 -4.07
CA LEU A 32 -6.43 7.52 -3.62
C LEU A 32 -7.60 7.51 -2.62
N GLY A 33 -7.59 6.54 -1.69
CA GLY A 33 -8.58 6.42 -0.63
C GLY A 33 -9.90 5.75 -1.03
N ARG A 34 -10.03 5.28 -2.28
CA ARG A 34 -11.11 4.39 -2.67
C ARG A 34 -10.90 3.01 -2.04
N ASP A 35 -11.98 2.44 -1.52
CA ASP A 35 -12.03 1.07 -1.04
C ASP A 35 -13.46 0.56 -1.23
N PRO A 36 -13.68 -0.68 -1.67
CA PRO A 36 -15.02 -1.25 -1.75
C PRO A 36 -15.67 -1.44 -0.37
N LYS A 37 -14.87 -1.46 0.72
CA LYS A 37 -15.37 -1.60 2.09
C LYS A 37 -15.66 -0.24 2.72
N PRO A 38 -16.75 -0.11 3.50
CA PRO A 38 -16.98 1.08 4.30
C PRO A 38 -15.89 1.20 5.38
N LEU A 39 -15.35 2.41 5.55
CA LEU A 39 -14.35 2.77 6.57
C LEU A 39 -13.05 1.91 6.52
N PRO A 40 -12.27 2.00 5.44
CA PRO A 40 -11.02 1.28 5.34
C PRO A 40 -10.03 1.72 6.45
N PRO A 41 -9.25 0.79 7.01
CA PRO A 41 -8.24 1.13 8.00
C PRO A 41 -7.19 2.07 7.38
N PRO A 42 -6.61 3.00 8.16
CA PRO A 42 -5.62 3.95 7.65
C PRO A 42 -4.32 3.28 7.19
N MET A 43 -4.03 2.06 7.69
CA MET A 43 -2.87 1.26 7.31
C MET A 43 -3.33 -0.15 6.90
N LYS A 44 -2.86 -0.62 5.73
CA LYS A 44 -3.14 -1.96 5.20
C LYS A 44 -2.17 -3.00 5.77
N LEU A 45 -2.26 -3.29 7.07
CA LEU A 45 -1.48 -4.33 7.75
C LEU A 45 -2.43 -5.41 8.29
N ASN A 46 -2.26 -6.67 7.87
CA ASN A 46 -3.09 -7.78 8.34
C ASN A 46 -2.42 -8.57 9.48
N LYS A 47 -3.20 -9.39 10.19
CA LYS A 47 -2.73 -10.18 11.33
C LYS A 47 -1.61 -11.17 10.94
N GLU A 48 -1.76 -11.82 9.79
CA GLU A 48 -0.80 -12.81 9.26
C GLU A 48 0.59 -12.20 9.01
N MET A 49 0.68 -10.96 8.51
CA MET A 49 1.96 -10.26 8.37
C MET A 49 2.62 -10.01 9.72
N VAL A 50 1.83 -9.68 10.75
CA VAL A 50 2.35 -9.45 12.11
C VAL A 50 2.81 -10.77 12.75
N GLU A 51 2.04 -11.83 12.57
CA GLU A 51 2.41 -13.18 13.03
C GLU A 51 3.68 -13.69 12.31
N GLY A 52 3.83 -13.43 11.01
CA GLY A 52 5.04 -13.75 10.26
C GLY A 52 6.29 -13.01 10.74
N MET A 53 6.13 -11.87 11.43
CA MET A 53 7.22 -11.16 12.11
C MET A 53 7.44 -11.65 13.55
N GLY A 54 6.68 -12.62 14.06
CA GLY A 54 6.78 -13.10 15.45
C GLY A 54 5.90 -12.33 16.45
N GLY A 55 4.93 -11.56 15.98
CA GLY A 55 3.99 -10.83 16.83
C GLY A 55 4.46 -9.41 17.19
N THR A 56 3.59 -8.64 17.86
CA THR A 56 3.84 -7.21 18.16
C THR A 56 4.97 -6.95 19.15
N GLN A 57 5.39 -7.97 19.89
CA GLN A 57 6.46 -7.88 20.89
C GLN A 57 7.81 -8.38 20.37
N SER A 58 7.89 -8.87 19.13
CA SER A 58 9.15 -9.33 18.56
C SER A 58 10.08 -8.17 18.20
N GLU A 59 11.38 -8.45 18.19
CA GLU A 59 12.39 -7.50 17.71
C GLU A 59 12.15 -7.14 16.23
N GLN A 60 11.72 -8.11 15.41
CA GLN A 60 11.42 -7.90 13.99
C GLN A 60 10.25 -6.94 13.80
N TYR A 61 9.23 -6.96 14.66
CA TYR A 61 8.15 -5.99 14.60
C TYR A 61 8.61 -4.58 14.98
N GLN A 62 9.52 -4.45 15.94
CA GLN A 62 10.10 -3.14 16.28
C GLN A 62 10.99 -2.60 15.15
N GLU A 63 11.79 -3.46 14.52
CA GLU A 63 12.58 -3.07 13.34
C GLU A 63 11.67 -2.69 12.17
N PHE A 64 10.59 -3.44 11.92
CA PHE A 64 9.57 -3.08 10.93
C PHE A 64 9.02 -1.66 11.18
N ARG A 65 8.65 -1.32 12.42
CA ARG A 65 8.16 0.02 12.77
C ARG A 65 9.21 1.10 12.48
N LYS A 66 10.47 0.86 12.85
CA LYS A 66 11.59 1.77 12.59
C LYS A 66 11.82 1.98 11.09
N GLN A 67 11.77 0.91 10.31
CA GLN A 67 11.91 0.96 8.85
C GLN A 67 10.73 1.71 8.20
N CYS A 68 9.50 1.47 8.65
CA CYS A 68 8.33 2.23 8.19
C CYS A 68 8.46 3.73 8.46
N TYR A 69 8.90 4.10 9.66
CA TYR A 69 9.13 5.50 10.01
C TYR A 69 10.21 6.14 9.11
N THR A 70 11.35 5.47 8.97
CA THR A 70 12.48 5.95 8.14
C THR A 70 12.05 6.10 6.68
N ALA A 71 11.37 5.09 6.12
CA ALA A 71 10.85 5.14 4.76
C ALA A 71 9.85 6.29 4.56
N PHE A 72 8.94 6.49 5.52
CA PHE A 72 7.99 7.60 5.48
C PHE A 72 8.70 8.95 5.44
N LEU A 73 9.69 9.19 6.32
CA LEU A 73 10.48 10.42 6.31
C LEU A 73 11.19 10.64 4.97
N HIS A 74 11.77 9.59 4.39
CA HIS A 74 12.39 9.71 3.07
C HIS A 74 11.37 10.10 1.99
N LEU A 75 10.17 9.50 1.99
CA LEU A 75 9.11 9.85 1.04
C LEU A 75 8.63 11.31 1.23
N CYS A 76 8.52 11.78 2.46
CA CYS A 76 8.15 13.18 2.76
C CYS A 76 9.15 14.18 2.16
N ARG A 77 10.45 13.86 2.15
CA ARG A 77 11.50 14.71 1.56
C ARG A 77 11.37 14.84 0.03
N TYR A 78 10.78 13.85 -0.63
CA TYR A 78 10.52 13.86 -2.07
C TYR A 78 9.07 14.20 -2.41
N SER A 79 8.28 14.71 -1.45
CA SER A 79 6.86 15.04 -1.64
C SER A 79 6.61 15.92 -2.87
N ASN A 80 7.39 16.99 -3.07
CA ASN A 80 7.22 17.87 -4.23
C ASN A 80 7.32 17.13 -5.58
N LEU A 81 8.29 16.22 -5.72
CA LEU A 81 8.44 15.41 -6.93
C LEU A 81 7.22 14.51 -7.14
N ILE A 82 6.79 13.81 -6.08
CA ILE A 82 5.63 12.92 -6.13
C ILE A 82 4.37 13.71 -6.50
N LEU A 83 4.16 14.87 -5.89
CA LEU A 83 3.00 15.74 -6.16
C LEU A 83 3.00 16.27 -7.59
N ASN A 84 4.17 16.68 -8.11
CA ASN A 84 4.30 17.12 -9.50
C ASN A 84 3.96 16.00 -10.48
N LEU A 85 4.43 14.77 -10.23
CA LEU A 85 4.06 13.62 -11.05
C LEU A 85 2.55 13.38 -11.03
N PHE A 86 1.90 13.40 -9.85
CA PHE A 86 0.45 13.28 -9.76
C PHE A 86 -0.31 14.42 -10.46
N SER A 87 0.24 15.63 -10.46
CA SER A 87 -0.35 16.77 -11.20
C SER A 87 -0.34 16.54 -12.71
N LEU A 88 0.67 15.84 -13.25
CA LEU A 88 0.74 15.49 -14.67
C LEU A 88 -0.19 14.32 -15.03
N MET A 89 -0.60 13.51 -14.06
CA MET A 89 -1.46 12.34 -14.27
C MET A 89 -2.96 12.66 -14.26
N VAL A 90 -3.35 13.90 -14.01
CA VAL A 90 -4.77 14.33 -13.88
C VAL A 90 -5.59 13.97 -15.13
N ASP A 91 -4.99 14.12 -16.32
CA ASP A 91 -5.64 13.85 -17.61
C ASP A 91 -5.31 12.48 -18.21
N ALA A 92 -4.61 11.61 -17.46
CA ALA A 92 -4.10 10.33 -17.97
C ALA A 92 -5.17 9.22 -18.08
N ASN A 93 -6.46 9.56 -17.95
CA ASN A 93 -7.60 8.63 -17.98
C ASN A 93 -7.47 7.43 -17.00
N ILE A 94 -6.84 7.65 -15.85
CA ILE A 94 -6.79 6.67 -14.77
C ILE A 94 -8.15 6.71 -14.02
N PRO A 95 -8.89 5.60 -13.89
CA PRO A 95 -10.28 5.61 -13.40
C PRO A 95 -10.49 6.36 -12.08
N ASP A 96 -9.65 6.08 -11.07
CA ASP A 96 -9.78 6.70 -9.74
C ASP A 96 -9.31 8.16 -9.68
N ILE A 97 -8.47 8.59 -10.62
CA ILE A 97 -8.06 9.99 -10.77
C ILE A 97 -9.15 10.76 -11.50
N ALA A 98 -9.64 10.23 -12.62
CA ALA A 98 -10.67 10.84 -13.46
C ALA A 98 -12.00 11.06 -12.71
N LEU A 99 -12.25 10.29 -11.66
CA LEU A 99 -13.42 10.46 -10.79
C LEU A 99 -13.38 11.76 -9.96
N GLU A 100 -12.20 12.18 -9.50
CA GLU A 100 -12.02 13.39 -8.70
C GLU A 100 -10.67 14.09 -9.00
N PRO A 101 -10.47 14.60 -10.24
CA PRO A 101 -9.18 15.11 -10.71
C PRO A 101 -8.66 16.23 -9.81
N ASP A 102 -9.50 17.21 -9.47
CA ASP A 102 -9.16 18.37 -8.64
C ASP A 102 -8.76 18.03 -7.20
N LYS A 103 -9.11 16.83 -6.73
CA LYS A 103 -8.80 16.36 -5.38
C LYS A 103 -7.61 15.39 -5.34
N THR A 104 -7.14 14.91 -6.48
CA THR A 104 -6.07 13.89 -6.55
C THR A 104 -4.81 14.35 -5.83
N VAL A 105 -4.28 15.52 -6.19
CA VAL A 105 -3.07 16.07 -5.57
C VAL A 105 -3.30 16.36 -4.08
N LYS A 106 -4.47 16.87 -3.71
CA LYS A 106 -4.83 17.14 -2.31
C LYS A 106 -4.86 15.87 -1.45
N LYS A 107 -5.40 14.77 -1.98
CA LYS A 107 -5.44 13.46 -1.30
C LYS A 107 -4.04 12.92 -1.03
N VAL A 108 -3.11 13.05 -1.98
CA VAL A 108 -1.71 12.64 -1.80
C VAL A 108 -0.98 13.57 -0.82
N THR A 109 -1.21 14.88 -0.94
CA THR A 109 -0.64 15.90 -0.04
C THR A 109 -1.02 15.63 1.42
N GLY A 110 -2.29 15.37 1.69
CA GLY A 110 -2.78 15.06 3.05
C GLY A 110 -2.19 13.80 3.68
N LYS A 111 -1.52 12.94 2.90
CA LYS A 111 -0.81 11.76 3.41
C LYS A 111 0.69 12.00 3.60
N LEU A 112 1.31 12.86 2.78
CA LEU A 112 2.76 13.06 2.77
C LEU A 112 3.22 14.31 3.54
N VAL A 113 2.37 15.31 3.73
CA VAL A 113 2.77 16.64 4.23
C VAL A 113 2.25 16.89 5.66
N ILE A 114 2.16 15.85 6.50
CA ILE A 114 1.70 15.98 7.90
C ILE A 114 2.78 16.62 8.82
N MET A 115 3.84 17.21 8.26
CA MET A 115 4.99 17.75 9.03
C MET A 115 5.42 19.15 8.57
N SER A 116 4.46 20.03 8.29
CA SER A 116 4.71 21.48 8.16
C SER A 116 4.09 22.22 9.34
#